data_AF-A0A2R7K4N3-F1
#
_entry.id   AF-A0A2R7K4N3-F1
#
_cell.length_a   1.000
_cell.length_b   1.000
_cell.length_c   1.000
_cell.angle_alpha   90.00
_cell.angle_beta   90.00
_cell.angle_gamma   90.00
#
_symmetry.space_group_name_H-M   'P 1'
#
loop_
_entity.id
_entity.type
_entity.pdbx_description
1 polymer ?
#
loop_
_entity_poly.entity_id
_entity_poly.type
_entity_poly.pdbx_seq_one_letter_code
_entity_poly.pdbx_strand_id
1 'polypeptide(L)'
;MSNLPDEDFRDTIGTIDEGGKRKFIFPKKPSGKFYEYRKIVSYVLLAILIANPFIKVNGNQFMMFNIIERRFNIFGFPFWPQDFYLFVISMLVGIVFI
;
A
#
# COMPACT_ATOMS: atom_id res chain seq x y z
N MET A 1 -13.48 27.29 24.21
CA MET A 1 -14.20 27.98 23.13
C MET A 1 -14.09 29.47 23.40
N SER A 2 -13.46 30.24 22.52
CA SER A 2 -13.51 31.70 22.57
C SER A 2 -14.92 32.15 22.15
N ASN A 3 -15.55 32.99 22.96
CA ASN A 3 -16.84 33.64 22.66
C ASN A 3 -16.57 34.89 21.82
N LEU A 4 -16.31 34.72 20.53
CA LEU A 4 -16.32 35.82 19.57
C LEU A 4 -17.68 35.83 18.86
N PRO A 5 -18.30 37.01 18.62
CA PRO A 5 -19.54 37.11 17.86
C PRO A 5 -19.31 36.58 16.43
N ASP A 6 -20.28 35.82 15.91
CA ASP A 6 -20.25 35.13 14.60
C ASP A 6 -20.03 36.06 13.38
N GLU A 7 -19.97 37.37 13.57
CA GLU A 7 -19.85 38.38 12.51
C GLU A 7 -18.40 38.64 12.06
N ASP A 8 -17.39 38.40 12.91
CA ASP A 8 -15.96 38.67 12.61
C ASP A 8 -15.29 37.64 11.69
N PHE A 9 -15.94 36.51 11.41
CA PHE A 9 -15.40 35.48 10.52
C PHE A 9 -15.20 36.00 9.08
N ARG A 10 -15.96 37.02 8.67
CA ARG A 10 -15.89 37.61 7.32
C ARG A 10 -14.78 38.67 7.20
N ASP A 11 -14.38 39.25 8.32
CA ASP A 11 -13.45 40.39 8.38
C ASP A 11 -12.01 39.97 8.69
N THR A 12 -11.76 38.67 8.91
CA THR A 12 -10.43 38.12 9.14
C THR A 12 -9.96 37.21 7.99
N ILE A 13 -8.75 37.47 7.48
CA ILE A 13 -8.11 36.59 6.50
C ILE A 13 -7.62 35.34 7.22
N GLY A 14 -8.11 34.15 6.85
CA GLY A 14 -7.80 32.87 7.52
C GLY A 14 -6.32 32.44 7.58
N THR A 15 -5.42 33.22 6.96
CA THR A 15 -3.96 33.03 6.96
C THR A 15 -3.23 33.93 7.97
N ILE A 16 -3.95 34.72 8.77
CA ILE A 16 -3.40 35.68 9.75
C ILE A 16 -3.89 35.30 11.17
N ASP A 17 -3.02 35.43 12.17
CA ASP A 17 -3.36 35.25 13.60
C ASP A 17 -3.97 36.52 14.22
N GLU A 18 -4.47 36.43 15.45
CA GLU A 18 -5.09 37.55 16.16
C GLU A 18 -4.16 38.78 16.32
N GLY A 19 -2.84 38.59 16.17
CA GLY A 19 -1.83 39.64 16.25
C GLY A 19 -1.34 40.19 14.90
N GLY A 20 -1.99 39.83 13.79
CA GLY A 20 -1.62 40.30 12.45
C GLY A 20 -0.44 39.57 11.81
N LYS A 21 0.04 38.47 12.40
CA LYS A 21 1.16 37.68 11.86
C LYS A 21 0.67 36.47 11.06
N ARG A 22 1.52 35.95 10.18
CA ARG A 22 1.19 34.81 9.33
C ARG A 22 0.96 33.53 10.15
N LYS A 23 -0.21 32.93 9.97
CA LYS A 23 -0.54 31.59 10.48
C LYS A 23 0.04 30.51 9.58
N PHE A 24 1.10 29.85 10.04
CA PHE A 24 1.68 28.71 9.32
C PHE A 24 0.82 27.46 9.51
N ILE A 25 0.47 26.81 8.40
CA ILE A 25 -0.30 25.56 8.41
C ILE A 25 0.69 24.40 8.38
N PHE A 26 0.60 23.51 9.37
CA PHE A 26 1.41 22.29 9.43
C PHE A 26 0.56 21.06 9.09
N PRO A 27 1.11 20.09 8.34
CA PRO A 27 0.39 18.87 8.02
C PRO A 27 0.12 18.07 9.30
N LYS A 28 -1.13 17.63 9.47
CA LYS A 28 -1.51 16.78 10.60
C LYS A 28 -0.96 15.37 10.38
N LYS A 29 -0.17 14.86 11.34
CA LYS A 29 0.30 13.48 11.31
C LYS A 29 -0.90 12.53 11.45
N PRO A 30 -1.18 11.65 10.46
CA PRO A 30 -2.25 10.66 10.58
C PRO A 30 -1.94 9.70 11.73
N SER A 31 -2.99 9.31 12.47
CA SER A 31 -2.90 8.41 13.63
C SER A 31 -4.16 7.54 13.71
N GLY A 32 -4.06 6.39 14.37
CA GLY A 32 -5.17 5.45 14.57
C GLY A 32 -4.87 4.03 14.10
N LYS A 33 -5.74 3.07 14.47
CA LYS A 33 -5.54 1.64 14.21
C LYS A 33 -5.38 1.31 12.73
N PHE A 34 -6.23 1.85 11.87
CA PHE A 34 -6.15 1.61 10.41
C PHE A 34 -4.89 2.19 9.77
N TYR A 35 -4.38 3.32 10.27
CA TYR A 35 -3.13 3.89 9.80
C TYR A 35 -1.93 2.99 10.16
N GLU A 36 -1.90 2.46 11.38
CA GLU A 36 -0.87 1.51 11.81
C GLU A 36 -0.93 0.20 11.02
N TYR A 37 -2.11 -0.38 10.81
CA TYR A 37 -2.26 -1.59 9.99
C TYR A 37 -1.79 -1.39 8.56
N ARG A 38 -2.17 -0.27 7.92
CA ARG A 38 -1.68 0.05 6.58
C ARG A 38 -0.16 0.13 6.55
N LYS A 39 0.44 0.77 7.54
CA LYS A 39 1.89 0.93 7.65
C LYS A 39 2.59 -0.43 7.79
N ILE A 40 2.05 -1.32 8.63
CA ILE A 40 2.56 -2.69 8.78
C ILE A 40 2.47 -3.44 7.45
N VAL A 41 1.32 -3.41 6.78
CA VAL A 41 1.13 -4.06 5.47
C VAL A 41 2.13 -3.51 4.46
N SER A 42 2.36 -2.19 4.42
CA SER A 42 3.36 -1.58 3.54
C SER A 42 4.77 -2.11 3.81
N TYR A 43 5.19 -2.21 5.08
CA TYR A 43 6.50 -2.75 5.42
C TYR A 43 6.63 -4.25 5.08
N VAL A 44 5.58 -5.04 5.30
CA VAL A 44 5.56 -6.46 4.93
C VAL A 44 5.70 -6.63 3.42
N LEU A 45 4.93 -5.88 2.62
CA LEU A 45 5.02 -5.93 1.16
C LEU A 45 6.40 -5.50 0.65
N LEU A 46 7.00 -4.47 1.24
CA LEU A 46 8.36 -4.03 0.90
C LEU A 46 9.41 -5.08 1.26
N ALA A 47 9.29 -5.70 2.43
CA ALA A 47 10.18 -6.78 2.85
C ALA A 47 10.10 -7.98 1.89
N ILE A 48 8.89 -8.37 1.48
CA ILE A 48 8.68 -9.43 0.48
C ILE A 48 9.32 -9.03 -0.86
N LEU A 49 9.08 -7.82 -1.34
CA LEU A 49 9.61 -7.36 -2.63
C LEU A 49 11.15 -7.41 -2.66
N ILE A 50 11.80 -6.93 -1.60
CA ILE A 50 13.25 -6.88 -1.50
C ILE A 50 13.84 -8.28 -1.26
N ALA A 51 13.19 -9.12 -0.45
CA ALA A 51 13.66 -10.47 -0.17
C ALA A 51 13.46 -11.42 -1.35
N ASN A 52 12.44 -11.18 -2.18
CA ASN A 52 12.05 -12.06 -3.28
C ASN A 52 13.20 -12.51 -4.22
N PRO A 53 14.10 -11.64 -4.71
CA PRO A 53 15.22 -12.06 -5.57
C PRO A 53 16.32 -12.86 -4.84
N PHE A 54 16.31 -12.93 -3.51
CA PHE A 54 17.33 -13.65 -2.74
C PHE A 54 16.86 -15.00 -2.20
N ILE A 55 15.54 -15.17 -2.02
CA ILE A 55 14.97 -16.42 -1.51
C ILE A 55 14.88 -17.43 -2.66
N LYS A 56 15.50 -18.59 -2.45
CA LYS A 56 15.39 -19.76 -3.34
C LYS A 56 14.83 -20.95 -2.56
N VAL A 57 13.90 -21.67 -3.17
CA VAL A 57 13.25 -22.87 -2.62
C VAL A 57 13.51 -24.01 -3.60
N ASN A 58 14.10 -25.11 -3.14
CA ASN A 58 14.42 -26.28 -3.97
C ASN A 58 15.25 -25.93 -5.24
N GLY A 59 16.14 -24.95 -5.14
CA GLY A 59 16.96 -24.46 -6.26
C GLY A 59 16.26 -23.45 -7.19
N ASN A 60 14.95 -23.27 -7.05
CA ASN A 60 14.17 -22.31 -7.83
C ASN A 60 14.01 -20.98 -7.08
N GLN A 61 13.99 -19.88 -7.83
CA GLN A 61 13.68 -18.57 -7.28
C GLN A 61 12.26 -18.53 -6.67
N PHE A 62 12.09 -17.86 -5.52
CA PHE A 62 10.78 -17.77 -4.84
C PHE A 62 9.68 -17.20 -5.75
N MET A 63 9.90 -16.05 -6.37
CA MET A 63 9.07 -15.59 -7.49
C MET A 63 9.96 -15.17 -8.66
N MET A 64 9.72 -15.75 -9.83
CA MET A 64 10.42 -15.46 -11.08
C MET A 64 9.41 -15.29 -12.21
N PHE A 65 9.51 -14.19 -12.94
CA PHE A 65 8.66 -13.87 -14.08
C PHE A 65 9.52 -13.55 -15.31
N ASN A 66 10.12 -14.57 -15.91
CA ASN A 66 10.92 -14.40 -17.12
C ASN A 66 10.07 -14.73 -18.35
N ILE A 67 9.52 -13.69 -18.98
CA ILE A 67 8.67 -13.81 -20.16
C ILE A 67 9.48 -14.29 -21.38
N ILE A 68 10.73 -13.83 -21.51
CA ILE A 68 11.60 -14.17 -22.65
C ILE A 68 11.89 -15.67 -22.69
N GLU A 69 12.26 -16.24 -21.54
CA GLU A 69 12.57 -17.67 -21.42
C GLU A 69 11.33 -18.52 -21.10
N ARG A 70 10.16 -17.90 -20.90
CA ARG A 70 8.93 -18.54 -20.41
C ARG A 70 9.16 -19.35 -19.13
N ARG A 71 10.01 -18.83 -18.25
CA ARG A 71 10.29 -19.42 -16.93
C ARG A 71 9.54 -18.62 -15.88
N PHE A 72 8.51 -19.26 -15.34
CA PHE A 72 7.69 -18.70 -14.28
C PHE A 72 7.85 -19.56 -13.04
N ASN A 73 8.26 -18.97 -11.92
CA ASN A 73 8.23 -19.63 -10.63
C ASN A 73 7.28 -18.86 -9.73
N ILE A 74 6.31 -19.56 -9.14
CA ILE A 74 5.36 -18.98 -8.19
C ILE A 74 5.56 -19.73 -6.87
N PHE A 75 5.93 -19.01 -5.81
CA PHE A 75 6.25 -19.58 -4.49
C PHE A 75 7.32 -20.68 -4.52
N GLY A 76 8.28 -20.60 -5.43
CA GLY A 76 9.34 -21.60 -5.64
C GLY A 76 8.92 -22.81 -6.47
N PHE A 77 7.65 -22.92 -6.85
CA PHE A 77 7.16 -23.96 -7.76
C PHE A 77 7.34 -23.50 -9.21
N PRO A 78 8.03 -24.27 -10.06
CA PRO A 78 8.18 -23.96 -11.48
C PRO A 78 6.85 -24.20 -12.19
N PHE A 79 6.29 -23.14 -12.77
CA PHE A 79 4.99 -23.12 -13.42
C PHE A 79 5.16 -23.28 -14.93
N TRP A 80 4.79 -24.46 -15.43
CA TRP A 80 4.91 -24.78 -16.85
C TRP A 80 3.63 -24.44 -17.62
N PRO A 81 3.69 -24.31 -18.96
CA PRO A 81 2.51 -24.07 -19.77
C PRO A 81 1.39 -25.10 -19.58
N GLN A 82 1.71 -26.38 -19.33
CA GLN A 82 0.69 -27.39 -19.05
C GLN A 82 -0.07 -27.17 -17.74
N ASP A 83 0.50 -26.41 -16.79
CA ASP A 83 -0.09 -26.16 -15.46
C ASP A 83 -1.06 -24.98 -15.46
N PHE A 84 -1.26 -24.31 -16.62
CA PHE A 84 -2.09 -23.11 -16.74
C PHE A 84 -3.55 -23.32 -16.29
N TYR A 85 -4.08 -24.55 -16.35
CA TYR A 85 -5.40 -24.86 -15.83
C TYR A 85 -5.53 -24.60 -14.31
N LEU A 86 -4.45 -24.76 -13.53
CA LEU A 86 -4.45 -24.45 -12.10
C LEU A 86 -4.68 -22.96 -11.86
N PHE A 87 -4.09 -22.10 -12.70
CA PHE A 87 -4.32 -20.67 -12.65
C PHE A 87 -5.79 -20.34 -12.94
N VAL A 88 -6.36 -20.91 -14.01
CA VAL A 88 -7.78 -20.71 -14.35
C VAL A 88 -8.70 -21.17 -13.23
N ILE A 89 -8.48 -22.36 -12.66
CA ILE A 89 -9.29 -22.88 -11.55
C ILE A 89 -9.20 -21.95 -10.33
N SER A 90 -7.99 -21.52 -9.96
CA SER A 90 -7.80 -20.62 -8.82
C SER A 90 -8.50 -19.27 -9.02
N MET A 91 -8.50 -18.74 -10.25
CA MET A 91 -9.23 -17.53 -10.61
C MET A 91 -10.74 -17.74 -10.52
N LEU A 92 -11.27 -18.85 -11.03
CA LEU A 92 -12.70 -19.17 -10.95
C LEU A 92 -13.17 -19.34 -9.52
N VAL A 93 -12.41 -20.07 -8.69
CA VAL A 93 -12.67 -20.20 -7.26
C VAL A 93 -12.69 -18.81 -6.61
N GLY A 94 -11.68 -17.97 -6.87
CA GLY A 94 -11.65 -16.61 -6.35
C GLY A 94 -12.88 -15.78 -6.71
N ILE A 95 -13.35 -15.86 -7.96
CA ILE A 95 -14.54 -15.13 -8.43
C ILE A 95 -15.83 -15.68 -7.82
N VAL A 96 -15.95 -16.99 -7.63
CA VAL A 96 -17.18 -17.61 -7.09
C VAL A 96 -17.36 -17.33 -5.60
N PHE A 97 -16.26 -17.22 -4.84
CA PHE A 97 -16.29 -17.04 -3.38
C PHE A 97 -16.11 -15.59 -2.91
N ILE A 98 -15.95 -14.63 -3.82
CA ILE A 98 -15.93 -13.17 -3.56
C ILE A 98 -17.25 -12.56 -4.03
#